data_AF-A0A7C6IQD8-F1
#
_entry.id   AF-A0A7C6IQD8-F1
#
_cell.length_a   1.000
_cell.length_b   1.000
_cell.length_c   1.000
_cell.angle_alpha   90.00
_cell.angle_beta   90.00
_cell.angle_gamma   90.00
#
_symmetry.space_group_name_H-M   'P 1'
#
loop_
_entity.id
_entity.type
_entity.pdbx_description
1 polymer ?
#
loop_
_entity_poly.entity_id
_entity_poly.type
_entity_poly.pdbx_seq_one_letter_code
_entity_poly.pdbx_strand_id
1 'polypeptide(L)'
;MNLFRGRTVVLMLAFFLLCSGMAYANKLSTENGSSRLIAKLVVDGEEELILDGFFRFKYPLDFQIQYLTSQSHVYISNYDDFMEVRVGTDVEYGFDQHWTFNHFKDYIFGLVDIMAYPLEFVEVTQVSSRDVDRFVHLDDPNLYLYLDQQSGLPLLVRKDGKIILSVSSYTILAGHKELENLTLELLWSDQPAKLQLSFGEHGWLPSRLEVEQPNGLAIMEFSNWSFSSDWEIEASQRLKKLKNLNDAFFERFDDQSWGEALKTAQEMLTLTPRFWQVYLYKAFVYEHLDNYLGVVENYQQVLMRHPNNDLALNNLAYTYFLREVQINQGLEMAERAVQLNRKAIYLDTLGFGYYLVGRYEEARELLLEALDDPPEEGVEEIERHLQLVLEALGQGE
;
A
#
# COMPACT_ATOMS: atom_id res chain seq x y z
N MET A 1 -58.92 -7.18 -14.61
CA MET A 1 -59.04 -8.51 -15.23
C MET A 1 -57.93 -8.64 -16.27
N ASN A 2 -56.86 -9.32 -15.88
CA ASN A 2 -55.78 -9.96 -16.64
C ASN A 2 -55.53 -9.56 -18.10
N LEU A 3 -54.28 -9.19 -18.38
CA LEU A 3 -53.38 -10.08 -19.14
C LEU A 3 -51.93 -9.64 -18.93
N PHE A 4 -51.24 -10.38 -18.07
CA PHE A 4 -49.78 -10.42 -17.91
C PHE A 4 -49.12 -10.65 -19.28
N ARG A 5 -48.33 -9.69 -19.77
CA ARG A 5 -47.25 -9.95 -20.72
C ARG A 5 -45.98 -10.16 -19.91
N GLY A 6 -45.69 -11.43 -19.62
CA GLY A 6 -44.45 -11.84 -18.99
C GLY A 6 -43.27 -11.48 -19.89
N ARG A 7 -42.45 -10.52 -19.45
CA ARG A 7 -41.02 -10.59 -19.69
C ARG A 7 -40.52 -11.68 -18.76
N THR A 8 -40.26 -12.85 -19.31
CA THR A 8 -39.51 -13.89 -18.61
C THR A 8 -38.10 -13.33 -18.43
N VAL A 9 -37.86 -12.66 -17.31
CA VAL A 9 -36.52 -12.56 -16.74
C VAL A 9 -36.17 -13.99 -16.39
N VAL A 10 -35.45 -14.66 -17.28
CA VAL A 10 -34.81 -15.93 -16.93
C VAL A 10 -33.65 -15.51 -16.03
N LEU A 11 -33.93 -15.43 -14.73
CA LEU A 11 -32.90 -15.62 -13.71
C LEU A 11 -32.42 -17.06 -13.93
N MET A 12 -31.37 -17.22 -14.74
CA MET A 12 -30.72 -18.50 -14.98
C MET A 12 -29.84 -18.82 -13.75
N LEU A 13 -30.50 -19.07 -12.62
CA LEU A 13 -29.93 -19.86 -11.55
C LEU A 13 -29.85 -21.30 -12.07
N ALA A 14 -28.61 -21.82 -12.14
CA ALA A 14 -28.22 -23.22 -12.36
C ALA A 14 -28.20 -23.73 -13.83
N PHE A 15 -27.02 -23.60 -14.45
CA PHE A 15 -26.29 -24.77 -14.98
C PHE A 15 -24.79 -24.46 -15.05
N PHE A 16 -24.18 -24.24 -13.88
CA PHE A 16 -22.74 -24.13 -13.73
C PHE A 16 -22.13 -25.53 -13.88
N LEU A 17 -21.72 -25.90 -15.10
CA LEU A 17 -20.58 -26.79 -15.24
C LEU A 17 -19.42 -26.06 -14.55
N LEU A 18 -18.86 -26.67 -13.50
CA LEU A 18 -17.69 -26.17 -12.78
C LEU A 18 -16.50 -26.10 -13.76
N CYS A 19 -16.38 -25.03 -14.54
CA CYS A 19 -15.16 -24.74 -15.28
C CYS A 19 -14.06 -24.45 -14.25
N SER A 20 -12.87 -25.03 -14.46
CA SER A 20 -11.73 -24.95 -13.53
C SER A 20 -11.30 -23.51 -13.18
N GLY A 21 -11.59 -22.53 -14.02
CA GLY A 21 -11.29 -21.11 -13.79
C GLY A 21 -12.21 -20.48 -12.75
N MET A 22 -13.47 -20.89 -12.64
CA MET A 22 -14.29 -20.49 -11.49
C MET A 22 -13.82 -21.15 -10.20
N ALA A 23 -13.18 -22.33 -10.28
CA ALA A 23 -12.51 -22.92 -9.12
C ALA A 23 -11.25 -22.14 -8.70
N TYR A 24 -10.51 -21.51 -9.63
CA TYR A 24 -9.42 -20.57 -9.31
C TYR A 24 -9.92 -19.40 -8.46
N ALA A 25 -10.92 -18.66 -8.98
CA ALA A 25 -11.44 -17.48 -8.33
C ALA A 25 -12.05 -17.84 -6.96
N ASN A 26 -12.91 -18.87 -6.93
CA ASN A 26 -13.55 -19.33 -5.70
C ASN A 26 -12.54 -19.76 -4.64
N LYS A 27 -11.49 -20.52 -5.02
CA LYS A 27 -10.50 -21.01 -4.07
C LYS A 27 -9.67 -19.88 -3.46
N LEU A 28 -9.19 -18.93 -4.27
CA LEU A 28 -8.44 -17.78 -3.77
C LEU A 28 -9.31 -16.81 -2.96
N SER A 29 -10.62 -16.72 -3.22
CA SER A 29 -11.52 -15.77 -2.54
C SER A 29 -12.18 -16.32 -1.27
N THR A 30 -12.33 -17.64 -1.13
CA THR A 30 -13.12 -18.24 -0.03
C THR A 30 -12.30 -19.01 0.99
N GLU A 31 -11.10 -19.48 0.63
CA GLU A 31 -10.24 -20.27 1.51
C GLU A 31 -9.03 -19.46 1.94
N ASN A 32 -8.48 -19.75 3.13
CA ASN A 32 -7.19 -19.19 3.52
C ASN A 32 -6.09 -19.98 2.80
N GLY A 33 -5.26 -19.26 2.06
CA GLY A 33 -4.25 -19.87 1.20
C GLY A 33 -2.84 -19.58 1.68
N SER A 34 -1.94 -20.48 1.30
CA SER A 34 -0.52 -20.35 1.58
C SER A 34 0.34 -20.93 0.47
N SER A 35 1.54 -20.40 0.32
CA SER A 35 2.50 -20.79 -0.71
C SER A 35 3.92 -20.53 -0.20
N ARG A 36 4.91 -21.28 -0.68
CA ARG A 36 6.29 -20.78 -0.70
C ARG A 36 6.34 -19.61 -1.68
N LEU A 37 7.04 -18.55 -1.32
CA LEU A 37 7.27 -17.38 -2.15
C LEU A 37 8.77 -17.12 -2.26
N ILE A 38 9.25 -17.02 -3.49
CA ILE A 38 10.58 -16.48 -3.80
C ILE A 38 10.34 -15.18 -4.55
N ALA A 39 10.86 -14.07 -4.04
CA ALA A 39 10.77 -12.77 -4.72
C ALA A 39 12.15 -12.22 -5.02
N LYS A 40 12.34 -11.74 -6.24
CA LYS A 40 13.59 -11.18 -6.76
C LYS A 40 13.34 -9.83 -7.41
N LEU A 41 14.36 -8.98 -7.41
CA LEU A 41 14.41 -7.77 -8.22
C LEU A 41 15.51 -7.93 -9.26
N VAL A 42 15.21 -7.62 -10.52
CA VAL A 42 16.19 -7.63 -11.60
C VAL A 42 16.45 -6.19 -12.04
N VAL A 43 17.66 -5.71 -11.80
CA VAL A 43 18.12 -4.35 -12.17
C VAL A 43 19.33 -4.49 -13.07
N ASP A 44 19.30 -3.88 -14.26
CA ASP A 44 20.39 -3.95 -15.25
C ASP A 44 20.88 -5.39 -15.59
N GLY A 45 19.98 -6.37 -15.47
CA GLY A 45 20.25 -7.78 -15.72
C GLY A 45 20.88 -8.54 -14.53
N GLU A 46 21.13 -7.87 -13.41
CA GLU A 46 21.54 -8.50 -12.16
C GLU A 46 20.31 -8.88 -11.33
N GLU A 47 20.24 -10.13 -10.87
CA GLU A 47 19.17 -10.62 -9.99
C GLU A 47 19.57 -10.46 -8.52
N GLU A 48 18.77 -9.73 -7.75
CA GLU A 48 18.85 -9.66 -6.30
C GLU A 48 17.72 -10.47 -5.67
N LEU A 49 18.07 -11.42 -4.79
CA LEU A 49 17.08 -12.14 -3.99
C LEU A 49 16.58 -11.23 -2.87
N ILE A 50 15.30 -10.86 -2.92
CA ILE A 50 14.67 -10.02 -1.91
C ILE A 50 14.13 -10.87 -0.76
N LEU A 51 13.45 -11.98 -1.09
CA LEU A 51 12.91 -12.89 -0.08
C LEU A 51 12.79 -14.32 -0.62
N ASP A 52 13.05 -15.28 0.25
CA ASP A 52 12.72 -16.70 0.05
C ASP A 52 12.09 -17.21 1.34
N GLY A 53 10.78 -17.48 1.29
CA GLY A 53 10.02 -17.73 2.48
C GLY A 53 8.62 -18.26 2.25
N PHE A 54 7.79 -18.06 3.26
CA PHE A 54 6.40 -18.51 3.30
C PHE A 54 5.45 -17.32 3.24
N PHE A 55 4.48 -17.41 2.35
CA PHE A 55 3.42 -16.42 2.15
C PHE A 55 2.07 -17.04 2.51
N ARG A 56 1.26 -16.29 3.23
CA ARG A 56 -0.10 -16.62 3.63
C ARG A 56 -0.99 -15.44 3.28
N PHE A 57 -2.21 -15.73 2.87
CA PHE A 57 -3.20 -14.69 2.62
C PHE A 57 -4.60 -15.16 3.00
N LYS A 58 -5.44 -14.16 3.24
CA LYS A 58 -6.88 -14.26 3.32
C LYS A 58 -7.44 -13.09 2.54
N TYR A 59 -8.11 -13.42 1.44
CA TYR A 59 -8.72 -12.44 0.57
C TYR A 59 -9.74 -11.57 1.34
N PRO A 60 -9.86 -10.26 1.04
CA PRO A 60 -9.10 -9.54 0.02
C PRO A 60 -7.82 -8.85 0.54
N LEU A 61 -7.65 -8.71 1.85
CA LEU A 61 -6.70 -7.74 2.40
C LEU A 61 -5.67 -8.31 3.35
N ASP A 62 -5.89 -9.47 3.96
CA ASP A 62 -4.99 -9.98 4.99
C ASP A 62 -3.88 -10.83 4.39
N PHE A 63 -2.64 -10.64 4.85
CA PHE A 63 -1.48 -11.43 4.48
C PHE A 63 -0.48 -11.57 5.61
N GLN A 64 0.40 -12.56 5.45
CA GLN A 64 1.56 -12.77 6.30
C GLN A 64 2.71 -13.31 5.46
N ILE A 65 3.90 -12.75 5.66
CA ILE A 65 5.15 -13.19 5.05
C ILE A 65 6.14 -13.57 6.15
N GLN A 66 6.82 -14.69 5.98
CA GLN A 66 7.88 -15.14 6.88
C GLN A 66 9.09 -15.59 6.08
N TYR A 67 10.26 -15.03 6.34
CA TYR A 67 11.51 -15.44 5.69
C TYR A 67 12.70 -15.27 6.62
N LEU A 68 13.83 -15.86 6.24
CA LEU A 68 15.08 -15.77 6.98
C LEU A 68 16.07 -14.92 6.20
N THR A 69 16.65 -13.92 6.87
CA THR A 69 17.82 -13.20 6.37
C THR A 69 19.09 -13.79 7.00
N SER A 70 20.27 -13.36 6.54
CA SER A 70 21.55 -13.75 7.15
C SER A 70 21.66 -13.36 8.63
N GLN A 71 20.87 -12.38 9.09
CA GLN A 71 20.96 -11.81 10.44
C GLN A 71 19.78 -12.18 11.34
N SER A 72 18.57 -12.35 10.79
CA SER A 72 17.34 -12.44 11.57
C SER A 72 16.18 -13.08 10.81
N HIS A 73 15.24 -13.66 11.55
CA HIS A 73 13.92 -13.96 11.03
C HIS A 73 13.15 -12.65 10.78
N VAL A 74 12.52 -12.57 9.62
CA VAL A 74 11.62 -11.49 9.26
C VAL A 74 10.20 -12.02 9.22
N TYR A 75 9.30 -11.32 9.90
CA TYR A 75 7.89 -11.62 9.94
C TYR A 75 7.13 -10.35 9.60
N ILE A 76 6.29 -10.41 8.58
CA ILE A 76 5.44 -9.30 8.14
C ILE A 76 4.01 -9.80 8.23
N SER A 77 3.13 -9.02 8.81
CA SER A 77 1.70 -9.31 8.81
C SER A 77 0.91 -8.01 8.84
N ASN A 78 -0.27 -8.01 8.25
CA ASN A 78 -1.18 -6.88 8.35
C ASN A 78 -2.54 -7.29 8.92
N TYR A 79 -3.32 -6.27 9.21
CA TYR A 79 -4.76 -6.32 9.41
C TYR A 79 -5.34 -5.14 8.64
N ASP A 80 -6.10 -5.41 7.58
CA ASP A 80 -6.59 -4.37 6.67
C ASP A 80 -5.41 -3.60 6.03
N ASP A 81 -5.31 -2.28 6.21
CA ASP A 81 -4.22 -1.42 5.75
C ASP A 81 -3.07 -1.26 6.75
N PHE A 82 -3.19 -1.81 7.97
CA PHE A 82 -2.23 -1.62 9.05
C PHE A 82 -1.28 -2.82 9.20
N MET A 83 0.02 -2.58 9.13
CA MET A 83 1.06 -3.60 9.10
C MET A 83 1.94 -3.60 10.35
N GLU A 84 2.42 -4.79 10.73
CA GLU A 84 3.58 -5.03 11.59
C GLU A 84 4.70 -5.67 10.76
N VAL A 85 5.89 -5.07 10.83
CA VAL A 85 7.14 -5.65 10.34
C VAL A 85 8.02 -5.96 11.55
N ARG A 86 8.43 -7.22 11.68
CA ARG A 86 9.29 -7.70 12.76
C ARG A 86 10.58 -8.25 12.18
N VAL A 87 11.71 -7.70 12.61
CA VAL A 87 13.06 -8.16 12.27
C VAL A 87 13.77 -8.50 13.57
N GLY A 88 13.93 -9.79 13.85
CA GLY A 88 14.47 -10.24 15.13
C GLY A 88 13.60 -9.78 16.31
N THR A 89 14.13 -8.91 17.17
CA THR A 89 13.37 -8.29 18.28
C THR A 89 12.69 -6.98 17.90
N ASP A 90 13.12 -6.36 16.81
CA ASP A 90 12.66 -5.03 16.41
C ASP A 90 11.34 -5.14 15.68
N VAL A 91 10.45 -4.20 15.99
CA VAL A 91 9.07 -4.21 15.52
C VAL A 91 8.72 -2.81 15.10
N GLU A 92 8.33 -2.68 13.85
CA GLU A 92 7.81 -1.46 13.27
C GLU A 92 6.35 -1.68 12.87
N TYR A 93 5.57 -0.61 12.99
CA TYR A 93 4.18 -0.60 12.50
C TYR A 93 4.06 0.49 11.47
N GLY A 94 3.13 0.35 10.54
CA GLY A 94 2.92 1.35 9.51
C GLY A 94 1.70 1.06 8.65
N PHE A 95 1.39 2.01 7.78
CA PHE A 95 0.35 1.90 6.75
C PHE A 95 0.93 1.65 5.36
N ASP A 96 2.26 1.73 5.25
CA ASP A 96 2.97 1.42 4.02
C ASP A 96 2.79 -0.06 3.69
N GLN A 97 2.11 -0.34 2.58
CA GLN A 97 1.89 -1.71 2.14
C GLN A 97 3.17 -2.30 1.54
N HIS A 98 3.41 -3.58 1.79
CA HIS A 98 4.62 -4.25 1.34
C HIS A 98 4.46 -4.55 -0.15
N TRP A 99 5.45 -4.20 -0.96
CA TRP A 99 5.35 -4.26 -2.42
C TRP A 99 4.91 -5.64 -2.95
N THR A 100 5.38 -6.73 -2.33
CA THR A 100 4.95 -8.09 -2.73
C THR A 100 3.46 -8.32 -2.52
N PHE A 101 2.90 -7.78 -1.44
CA PHE A 101 1.48 -7.88 -1.20
C PHE A 101 0.70 -6.98 -2.15
N ASN A 102 1.21 -5.78 -2.46
CA ASN A 102 0.58 -4.90 -3.47
C ASN A 102 0.48 -5.60 -4.82
N HIS A 103 1.57 -6.17 -5.31
CA HIS A 103 1.54 -6.92 -6.57
C HIS A 103 0.64 -8.15 -6.50
N PHE A 104 0.64 -8.88 -5.39
CA PHE A 104 -0.29 -10.00 -5.21
C PHE A 104 -1.76 -9.54 -5.27
N LYS A 105 -2.10 -8.48 -4.54
CA LYS A 105 -3.44 -7.89 -4.52
C LYS A 105 -3.83 -7.35 -5.90
N ASP A 106 -2.99 -6.54 -6.52
CA ASP A 106 -3.33 -5.82 -7.75
C ASP A 106 -3.47 -6.76 -8.97
N TYR A 107 -2.69 -7.85 -9.03
CA TYR A 107 -2.68 -8.74 -10.19
C TYR A 107 -3.34 -10.09 -9.95
N ILE A 108 -3.10 -10.72 -8.80
CA ILE A 108 -3.67 -12.04 -8.50
C ILE A 108 -5.09 -11.88 -7.95
N PHE A 109 -5.30 -11.04 -6.93
CA PHE A 109 -6.68 -10.75 -6.50
C PHE A 109 -7.43 -9.90 -7.52
N GLY A 110 -6.77 -8.99 -8.24
CA GLY A 110 -7.41 -8.28 -9.36
C GLY A 110 -8.00 -9.22 -10.42
N LEU A 111 -7.34 -10.34 -10.73
CA LEU A 111 -7.90 -11.37 -11.61
C LEU A 111 -9.11 -12.08 -10.98
N VAL A 112 -9.05 -12.37 -9.68
CA VAL A 112 -10.19 -12.94 -8.92
C VAL A 112 -11.40 -12.00 -8.98
N ASP A 113 -11.19 -10.70 -8.76
CA ASP A 113 -12.24 -9.66 -8.79
C ASP A 113 -12.92 -9.59 -10.16
N ILE A 114 -12.12 -9.57 -11.23
CA ILE A 114 -12.63 -9.56 -12.61
C ILE A 114 -13.50 -10.79 -12.88
N MET A 115 -13.11 -11.94 -12.36
CA MET A 115 -13.85 -13.19 -12.55
C MET A 115 -15.08 -13.32 -11.64
N ALA A 116 -15.17 -12.51 -10.58
CA ALA A 116 -16.28 -12.52 -9.63
C ALA A 116 -17.49 -11.67 -10.07
N TYR A 117 -17.32 -10.87 -11.13
CA TYR A 117 -18.36 -9.97 -11.61
C TYR A 117 -19.62 -10.68 -12.12
N PRO A 118 -20.80 -10.05 -12.01
CA PRO A 118 -22.02 -10.56 -12.59
C PRO A 118 -22.02 -10.36 -14.12
N LEU A 119 -22.04 -11.47 -14.87
CA LEU A 119 -21.85 -11.50 -16.33
C LEU A 119 -23.12 -11.89 -17.08
N GLU A 120 -23.34 -11.27 -18.25
CA GLU A 120 -24.33 -11.69 -19.25
C GLU A 120 -23.63 -12.28 -20.47
N PHE A 121 -24.04 -13.48 -20.89
CA PHE A 121 -23.51 -14.14 -22.09
C PHE A 121 -23.92 -13.37 -23.35
N VAL A 122 -22.97 -13.20 -24.25
CA VAL A 122 -23.18 -12.51 -25.53
C VAL A 122 -23.12 -13.48 -26.70
N GLU A 123 -22.00 -14.16 -26.89
CA GLU A 123 -21.78 -15.08 -28.02
C GLU A 123 -20.61 -16.03 -27.77
N VAL A 124 -20.54 -17.09 -28.59
CA VAL A 124 -19.33 -17.92 -28.72
C VAL A 124 -18.47 -17.33 -29.83
N THR A 125 -17.15 -17.21 -29.60
CA THR A 125 -16.18 -16.72 -30.59
C THR A 125 -14.82 -17.41 -30.39
N GLN A 126 -13.77 -16.91 -31.04
CA GLN A 126 -12.41 -17.42 -30.88
C GLN A 126 -11.42 -16.35 -30.48
N VAL A 127 -10.54 -16.69 -29.54
CA VAL A 127 -9.37 -15.90 -29.15
C VAL A 127 -8.16 -16.82 -29.14
N SER A 128 -7.09 -16.44 -29.84
CA SER A 128 -5.84 -17.21 -29.92
C SER A 128 -6.05 -18.69 -30.31
N SER A 129 -6.92 -18.93 -31.30
CA SER A 129 -7.30 -20.27 -31.79
C SER A 129 -8.00 -21.18 -30.77
N ARG A 130 -8.61 -20.59 -29.73
CA ARG A 130 -9.39 -21.30 -28.72
C ARG A 130 -10.83 -20.78 -28.70
N ASP A 131 -11.78 -21.69 -28.50
CA ASP A 131 -13.19 -21.35 -28.38
C ASP A 131 -13.45 -20.68 -27.02
N VAL A 132 -14.03 -19.49 -27.06
CA VAL A 132 -14.31 -18.67 -25.89
C VAL A 132 -15.77 -18.23 -25.86
N ASP A 133 -16.31 -18.14 -24.66
CA ASP A 133 -17.59 -17.48 -24.40
C ASP A 133 -17.33 -16.00 -24.10
N ARG A 134 -17.91 -15.11 -24.90
CA ARG A 134 -17.87 -13.67 -24.67
C ARG A 134 -19.01 -13.27 -23.74
N PHE A 135 -18.65 -12.55 -22.68
CA PHE A 135 -19.56 -11.97 -21.72
C PHE A 135 -19.42 -10.44 -21.67
N VAL A 136 -20.46 -9.78 -21.19
CA VAL A 136 -20.46 -8.36 -20.80
C VAL A 136 -20.80 -8.24 -19.32
N HIS A 137 -20.18 -7.31 -18.62
CA HIS A 137 -20.50 -7.01 -17.22
C HIS A 137 -21.86 -6.33 -17.11
N LEU A 138 -22.71 -6.78 -16.18
CA LEU A 138 -24.08 -6.28 -16.04
C LEU A 138 -24.16 -4.80 -15.64
N ASP A 139 -23.29 -4.37 -14.72
CA ASP A 139 -23.24 -2.97 -14.27
C ASP A 139 -22.22 -2.08 -15.01
N ASP A 140 -21.43 -2.64 -15.94
CA ASP A 140 -20.42 -1.92 -16.72
C ASP A 140 -20.43 -2.44 -18.18
N PRO A 141 -21.30 -1.87 -19.04
CA PRO A 141 -21.48 -2.37 -20.41
C PRO A 141 -20.25 -2.18 -21.31
N ASN A 142 -19.19 -1.53 -20.82
CA ASN A 142 -17.93 -1.37 -21.52
C ASN A 142 -16.89 -2.43 -21.15
N LEU A 143 -17.19 -3.30 -20.17
CA LEU A 143 -16.32 -4.38 -19.72
C LEU A 143 -16.76 -5.71 -20.34
N TYR A 144 -15.88 -6.28 -21.17
CA TYR A 144 -16.09 -7.55 -21.87
C TYR A 144 -15.05 -8.58 -21.46
N LEU A 145 -15.50 -9.78 -21.15
CA LEU A 145 -14.66 -10.92 -20.78
C LEU A 145 -14.80 -12.03 -21.82
N TYR A 146 -13.69 -12.66 -22.18
CA TYR A 146 -13.65 -13.78 -23.12
C TYR A 146 -13.08 -15.00 -22.41
N LEU A 147 -13.97 -15.84 -21.90
CA LEU A 147 -13.61 -16.98 -21.06
C LEU A 147 -13.39 -18.22 -21.93
N ASP A 148 -12.22 -18.85 -21.78
CA ASP A 148 -11.91 -20.11 -22.44
C ASP A 148 -12.89 -21.21 -22.02
N GLN A 149 -13.54 -21.86 -22.99
CA GLN A 149 -14.56 -22.89 -22.67
C GLN A 149 -13.98 -24.11 -21.95
N GLN A 150 -12.68 -24.39 -22.12
CA GLN A 150 -12.03 -25.54 -21.49
C GLN A 150 -11.54 -25.21 -20.07
N SER A 151 -10.72 -24.16 -19.92
CA SER A 151 -10.11 -23.81 -18.64
C SER A 151 -11.01 -22.94 -17.78
N GLY A 152 -11.94 -22.17 -18.35
CA GLY A 152 -12.74 -21.15 -17.66
C GLY A 152 -11.97 -19.89 -17.29
N LEU A 153 -10.71 -19.74 -17.74
CA LEU A 153 -9.91 -18.55 -17.50
C LEU A 153 -10.15 -17.51 -18.61
N PRO A 154 -10.07 -16.20 -18.30
CA PRO A 154 -10.13 -15.18 -19.33
C PRO A 154 -8.88 -15.22 -20.21
N LEU A 155 -9.07 -15.30 -21.52
CA LEU A 155 -7.97 -15.15 -22.51
C LEU A 155 -7.86 -13.73 -23.04
N LEU A 156 -8.92 -12.93 -22.86
CA LEU A 156 -8.99 -11.53 -23.25
C LEU A 156 -9.99 -10.83 -22.33
N VAL A 157 -9.62 -9.65 -21.83
CA VAL A 157 -10.54 -8.72 -21.17
C VAL A 157 -10.38 -7.35 -21.80
N ARG A 158 -11.50 -6.71 -22.12
CA ARG A 158 -11.54 -5.36 -22.67
C ARG A 158 -12.36 -4.44 -21.80
N LYS A 159 -11.86 -3.24 -21.53
CA LYS A 159 -12.57 -2.19 -20.82
C LYS A 159 -12.43 -0.87 -21.59
N ASP A 160 -13.55 -0.19 -21.82
CA ASP A 160 -13.61 1.08 -22.56
C ASP A 160 -12.89 1.01 -23.92
N GLY A 161 -13.06 -0.12 -24.61
CA GLY A 161 -12.45 -0.38 -25.91
C GLY A 161 -10.95 -0.74 -25.87
N LYS A 162 -10.27 -0.64 -24.73
CA LYS A 162 -8.87 -1.04 -24.53
C LYS A 162 -8.75 -2.49 -24.09
N ILE A 163 -7.63 -3.14 -24.42
CA ILE A 163 -7.28 -4.46 -23.89
C ILE A 163 -6.63 -4.26 -22.53
N ILE A 164 -7.16 -4.91 -21.50
CA ILE A 164 -6.61 -4.85 -20.13
C ILE A 164 -6.07 -6.20 -19.65
N LEU A 165 -6.40 -7.29 -20.37
CA LEU A 165 -5.81 -8.62 -20.19
C LEU A 165 -5.76 -9.32 -21.54
N SER A 166 -4.65 -9.99 -21.84
CA SER A 166 -4.54 -10.89 -23.00
C SER A 166 -3.66 -12.09 -22.72
N VAL A 167 -3.92 -13.21 -23.40
CA VAL A 167 -3.02 -14.37 -23.38
C VAL A 167 -1.76 -14.09 -24.20
N SER A 168 -0.58 -14.31 -23.61
CA SER A 168 0.71 -14.19 -24.31
C SER A 168 1.24 -15.55 -24.77
N SER A 169 1.11 -16.58 -23.95
CA SER A 169 1.46 -17.96 -24.32
C SER A 169 0.70 -18.99 -23.49
N TYR A 170 0.66 -20.23 -23.96
CA TYR A 170 0.15 -21.36 -23.20
C TYR A 170 0.80 -22.66 -23.65
N THR A 171 0.84 -23.67 -22.78
CA THR A 171 1.26 -25.03 -23.12
C THR A 171 0.11 -26.01 -22.97
N ILE A 172 0.12 -27.06 -23.79
CA ILE A 172 -0.90 -28.12 -23.77
C ILE A 172 -0.21 -29.43 -23.36
N LEU A 173 -0.81 -30.17 -22.43
CA LEU A 173 -0.33 -31.48 -22.03
C LEU A 173 -0.40 -32.45 -23.21
N ALA A 174 0.72 -33.11 -23.50
CA ALA A 174 0.83 -34.05 -24.61
C ALA A 174 -0.26 -35.13 -24.53
N GLY A 175 -1.04 -35.27 -25.59
CA GLY A 175 -2.06 -36.32 -25.74
C GLY A 175 -3.46 -36.01 -25.20
N HIS A 176 -3.66 -34.94 -24.41
CA HIS A 176 -4.95 -34.70 -23.73
C HIS A 176 -5.68 -33.41 -24.16
N LYS A 177 -5.06 -32.58 -25.02
CA LYS A 177 -5.60 -31.25 -25.44
C LYS A 177 -5.91 -30.29 -24.28
N GLU A 178 -5.54 -30.62 -23.05
CA GLU A 178 -5.74 -29.81 -21.86
C GLU A 178 -4.59 -28.82 -21.66
N LEU A 179 -4.95 -27.60 -21.26
CA LEU A 179 -3.97 -26.57 -20.93
C LEU A 179 -3.23 -26.95 -19.64
N GLU A 180 -1.92 -26.80 -19.66
CA GLU A 180 -1.03 -27.08 -18.51
C GLU A 180 -0.49 -25.78 -17.91
N ASN A 181 -0.03 -24.86 -18.75
CA ASN A 181 0.41 -23.53 -18.35
C ASN A 181 -0.27 -22.46 -19.22
N LEU A 182 -0.55 -21.31 -18.61
CA LEU A 182 -1.12 -20.15 -19.27
C LEU A 182 -0.38 -18.90 -18.78
N THR A 183 0.15 -18.10 -19.69
CA THR A 183 0.73 -16.80 -19.37
C THR A 183 -0.17 -15.69 -19.88
N LEU A 184 -0.54 -14.80 -18.97
CA LEU A 184 -1.40 -13.64 -19.20
C LEU A 184 -0.55 -12.37 -19.12
N GLU A 185 -0.77 -11.45 -20.05
CA GLU A 185 -0.35 -10.06 -19.94
C GLU A 185 -1.47 -9.25 -19.32
N LEU A 186 -1.16 -8.48 -18.27
CA LEU A 186 -2.08 -7.69 -17.47
C LEU A 186 -1.72 -6.20 -17.61
N LEU A 187 -2.71 -5.39 -18.01
CA LEU A 187 -2.54 -3.98 -18.40
C LEU A 187 -3.56 -3.07 -17.71
N TRP A 188 -4.14 -3.49 -16.58
CA TRP A 188 -5.11 -2.70 -15.81
C TRP A 188 -4.51 -1.82 -14.71
N SER A 189 -3.21 -1.99 -14.43
CA SER A 189 -2.46 -1.18 -13.46
C SER A 189 -1.43 -0.31 -14.20
N ASP A 190 -0.86 0.68 -13.51
CA ASP A 190 0.18 1.57 -14.04
C ASP A 190 1.47 0.81 -14.38
N GLN A 191 1.69 -0.34 -13.73
CA GLN A 191 2.79 -1.26 -14.00
C GLN A 191 2.26 -2.44 -14.85
N PRO A 192 2.72 -2.66 -16.08
CA PRO A 192 2.42 -3.86 -16.84
C PRO A 192 2.93 -5.11 -16.11
N ALA A 193 2.18 -6.20 -16.18
CA ALA A 193 2.58 -7.46 -15.54
C ALA A 193 2.35 -8.68 -16.43
N LYS A 194 3.12 -9.74 -16.19
CA LYS A 194 2.91 -11.08 -16.74
C LYS A 194 2.61 -12.06 -15.62
N LEU A 195 1.43 -12.66 -15.64
CA LEU A 195 1.00 -13.67 -14.70
C LEU A 195 0.99 -15.04 -15.37
N GLN A 196 1.83 -15.95 -14.88
CA GLN A 196 1.79 -17.35 -15.25
C GLN A 196 0.93 -18.13 -14.26
N LEU A 197 -0.02 -18.87 -14.82
CA LEU A 197 -0.87 -19.82 -14.12
C LEU A 197 -0.50 -21.23 -14.56
N SER A 198 -0.46 -22.16 -13.61
CA SER A 198 -0.20 -23.57 -13.86
C SER A 198 -1.36 -24.41 -13.32
N PHE A 199 -1.78 -25.41 -14.08
CA PHE A 199 -2.82 -26.34 -13.66
C PHE A 199 -2.21 -27.48 -12.82
N GLY A 200 -2.78 -27.76 -11.65
CA GLY A 200 -2.31 -28.82 -10.74
C GLY A 200 -3.42 -29.42 -9.89
N GLU A 201 -3.05 -30.07 -8.78
CA GLU A 201 -3.98 -30.79 -7.89
C GLU A 201 -5.11 -29.92 -7.34
N HIS A 202 -4.88 -28.61 -7.24
CA HIS A 202 -5.83 -27.63 -6.71
C HIS A 202 -6.52 -26.80 -7.79
N GLY A 203 -6.35 -27.16 -9.07
CA GLY A 203 -6.82 -26.39 -10.23
C GLY A 203 -5.74 -25.44 -10.75
N TRP A 204 -6.16 -24.39 -11.44
CA TRP A 204 -5.26 -23.30 -11.84
C TRP A 204 -4.79 -22.56 -10.61
N LEU A 205 -3.49 -22.25 -10.53
CA LEU A 205 -2.91 -21.42 -9.48
C LEU A 205 -1.75 -20.59 -10.04
N PRO A 206 -1.44 -19.42 -9.45
CA PRO A 206 -0.27 -18.65 -9.82
C PRO A 206 1.01 -19.46 -9.60
N SER A 207 1.90 -19.46 -10.59
CA SER A 207 3.25 -20.03 -10.49
C SER A 207 4.32 -18.95 -10.60
N ARG A 208 4.08 -17.89 -11.38
CA ARG A 208 5.00 -16.77 -11.53
C ARG A 208 4.27 -15.47 -11.82
N LEU A 209 4.71 -14.37 -11.22
CA LEU A 209 4.27 -13.01 -11.52
C LEU A 209 5.50 -12.16 -11.81
N GLU A 210 5.52 -11.48 -12.95
CA GLU A 210 6.54 -10.51 -13.33
C GLU A 210 5.88 -9.13 -13.45
N VAL A 211 6.43 -8.11 -12.78
CA VAL A 211 5.89 -6.75 -12.77
C VAL A 211 6.97 -5.77 -13.19
N GLU A 212 6.73 -5.02 -14.26
CA GLU A 212 7.64 -3.97 -14.74
C GLU A 212 7.62 -2.78 -13.78
N GLN A 213 8.80 -2.35 -13.33
CA GLN A 213 8.98 -1.19 -12.46
C GLN A 213 9.89 -0.15 -13.12
N PRO A 214 9.85 1.13 -12.68
CA PRO A 214 10.72 2.18 -13.23
C PRO A 214 12.20 1.83 -13.26
N ASN A 215 12.66 1.06 -12.27
CA ASN A 215 14.08 0.75 -12.05
C ASN A 215 14.42 -0.74 -12.22
N GLY A 216 13.53 -1.56 -12.79
CA GLY A 216 13.81 -2.99 -12.94
C GLY A 216 12.56 -3.85 -13.12
N LEU A 217 12.73 -5.15 -12.92
CA LEU A 217 11.67 -6.15 -13.01
C LEU A 217 11.53 -6.86 -11.66
N ALA A 218 10.35 -6.79 -11.03
CA ALA A 218 10.04 -7.64 -9.89
C ALA A 218 9.52 -8.99 -10.36
N ILE A 219 10.06 -10.06 -9.79
CA ILE A 219 9.67 -11.43 -10.09
C ILE A 219 9.26 -12.12 -8.80
N MET A 220 8.07 -12.71 -8.79
CA MET A 220 7.55 -13.52 -7.69
C MET A 220 7.24 -14.92 -8.20
N GLU A 221 7.82 -15.94 -7.56
CA GLU A 221 7.61 -17.35 -7.89
C GLU A 221 6.89 -18.04 -6.73
N PHE A 222 5.80 -18.74 -7.06
CA PHE A 222 4.91 -19.38 -6.11
C PHE A 222 4.94 -20.90 -6.27
N SER A 223 4.98 -21.63 -5.16
CA SER A 223 5.01 -23.09 -5.17
C SER A 223 4.47 -23.67 -3.86
N ASN A 224 4.15 -24.96 -3.85
CA ASN A 224 3.64 -25.67 -2.67
C ASN A 224 2.38 -25.02 -2.07
N TRP A 225 1.42 -24.71 -2.94
CA TRP A 225 0.15 -24.15 -2.52
C TRP A 225 -0.59 -25.08 -1.57
N SER A 226 -1.18 -24.49 -0.53
CA SER A 226 -2.01 -25.19 0.44
C SER A 226 -3.18 -24.30 0.87
N PHE A 227 -4.35 -24.92 0.99
CA PHE A 227 -5.59 -24.24 1.35
C PHE A 227 -6.25 -24.97 2.53
N SER A 228 -6.75 -24.19 3.48
CA SER A 228 -7.45 -24.73 4.65
C SER A 228 -8.38 -23.67 5.23
N SER A 229 -9.51 -24.13 5.80
CA SER A 229 -10.44 -23.31 6.57
C SER A 229 -10.03 -23.10 8.03
N ASP A 230 -9.02 -23.82 8.51
CA ASP A 230 -8.87 -24.11 9.96
C ASP A 230 -7.85 -23.22 10.67
N TRP A 231 -7.11 -22.40 9.93
CA TRP A 231 -6.16 -21.44 10.49
C TRP A 231 -6.58 -20.03 10.13
N GLU A 232 -6.73 -19.14 11.12
CA GLU A 232 -6.83 -17.71 10.84
C GLU A 232 -5.43 -17.16 10.57
N ILE A 233 -5.31 -16.21 9.63
CA ILE A 233 -4.25 -15.21 9.77
C ILE A 233 -4.61 -14.48 11.04
N GLU A 234 -3.99 -14.90 12.14
CA GLU A 234 -3.92 -14.15 13.38
C GLU A 234 -3.16 -12.86 13.06
N ALA A 235 -3.75 -11.95 12.29
CA ALA A 235 -3.57 -10.53 12.51
C ALA A 235 -3.75 -10.37 14.01
N SER A 236 -2.62 -10.36 14.74
CA SER A 236 -2.63 -10.66 16.18
C SER A 236 -3.75 -9.84 16.80
N GLN A 237 -4.59 -10.38 17.68
CA GLN A 237 -5.71 -9.58 18.22
C GLN A 237 -5.26 -8.18 18.68
N ARG A 238 -3.98 -8.07 19.05
CA ARG A 238 -3.18 -6.84 19.16
C ARG A 238 -3.15 -5.95 17.91
N LEU A 239 -2.72 -6.39 16.71
CA LEU A 239 -2.80 -5.61 15.44
C LEU A 239 -4.20 -5.06 15.17
N LYS A 240 -5.23 -5.91 15.25
CA LYS A 240 -6.62 -5.47 15.11
C LYS A 240 -6.98 -4.39 16.14
N LYS A 241 -6.61 -4.61 17.41
CA LYS A 241 -6.82 -3.65 18.48
C LYS A 241 -6.04 -2.36 18.26
N LEU A 242 -4.80 -2.43 17.76
CA LEU A 242 -3.95 -1.28 17.46
C LEU A 242 -4.51 -0.46 16.31
N LYS A 243 -4.98 -1.10 15.23
CA LYS A 243 -5.67 -0.40 14.14
C LYS A 243 -6.88 0.35 14.68
N ASN A 244 -7.75 -0.33 15.43
CA ASN A 244 -8.93 0.31 16.02
C ASN A 244 -8.58 1.46 16.97
N LEU A 245 -7.50 1.34 17.76
CA LEU A 245 -7.03 2.42 18.62
C LEU A 245 -6.42 3.57 17.81
N ASN A 246 -5.73 3.28 16.71
CA ASN A 246 -5.19 4.28 15.81
C ASN A 246 -6.34 5.09 15.17
N ASP A 247 -7.34 4.41 14.61
CA ASP A 247 -8.53 5.05 14.04
C ASP A 247 -9.24 5.93 15.08
N ALA A 248 -9.45 5.40 16.28
CA ALA A 248 -10.06 6.14 17.39
C ALA A 248 -9.19 7.31 17.89
N PHE A 249 -7.86 7.24 17.75
CA PHE A 249 -6.96 8.35 18.08
C PHE A 249 -7.22 9.52 17.13
N PHE A 250 -7.22 9.27 15.81
CA PHE A 250 -7.41 10.32 14.81
C PHE A 250 -8.82 10.90 14.85
N GLU A 251 -9.86 10.09 15.05
CA GLU A 251 -11.22 10.60 15.29
C GLU A 251 -11.27 11.58 16.48
N ARG A 252 -10.64 11.21 17.61
CA ARG A 252 -10.59 12.08 18.80
C ARG A 252 -9.71 13.31 18.61
N PHE A 253 -8.67 13.21 17.80
CA PHE A 253 -7.79 14.31 17.45
C PHE A 253 -8.55 15.35 16.61
N ASP A 254 -9.27 14.90 15.58
CA ASP A 254 -10.10 15.74 14.71
C ASP A 254 -11.25 16.41 15.49
N ASP A 255 -11.83 15.68 16.45
CA ASP A 255 -12.83 16.20 17.40
C ASP A 255 -12.23 17.13 18.49
N GLN A 256 -10.92 17.40 18.45
CA GLN A 256 -10.18 18.20 19.44
C GLN A 256 -10.32 17.69 20.90
N SER A 257 -10.63 16.40 21.05
CA SER A 257 -10.79 15.71 22.32
C SER A 257 -9.44 15.28 22.89
N TRP A 258 -8.55 16.26 23.13
CA TRP A 258 -7.12 16.05 23.46
C TRP A 258 -6.86 15.06 24.61
N GLY A 259 -7.66 15.12 25.67
CA GLY A 259 -7.52 14.22 26.81
C GLY A 259 -7.81 12.76 26.47
N GLU A 260 -8.85 12.51 25.67
CA GLU A 260 -9.19 11.16 25.21
C GLU A 260 -8.21 10.68 24.14
N ALA A 261 -7.72 11.56 23.26
CA ALA A 261 -6.66 11.23 22.29
C ALA A 261 -5.37 10.78 22.99
N LEU A 262 -4.90 11.52 24.00
CA LEU A 262 -3.72 11.12 24.81
C LEU A 262 -3.94 9.80 25.53
N LYS A 263 -5.15 9.53 26.02
CA LYS A 263 -5.50 8.25 26.64
C LYS A 263 -5.45 7.11 25.61
N THR A 264 -5.96 7.30 24.40
CA THR A 264 -5.85 6.32 23.31
C THR A 264 -4.38 6.01 23.00
N ALA A 265 -3.56 7.05 22.84
CA ALA A 265 -2.13 6.91 22.57
C ALA A 265 -1.43 6.14 23.71
N GLN A 266 -1.80 6.40 24.97
CA GLN A 266 -1.26 5.65 26.09
C GLN A 266 -1.66 4.16 26.08
N GLU A 267 -2.90 3.84 25.70
CA GLU A 267 -3.35 2.46 25.53
C GLU A 267 -2.58 1.74 24.41
N MET A 268 -2.27 2.42 23.30
CA MET A 268 -1.43 1.90 22.22
C MET A 268 -0.01 1.58 22.73
N LEU A 269 0.61 2.49 23.48
CA LEU A 269 1.95 2.27 24.05
C LEU A 269 1.95 1.14 25.11
N THR A 270 0.85 0.91 25.83
CA THR A 270 0.72 -0.24 26.73
C THR A 270 0.69 -1.56 25.97
N LEU A 271 0.04 -1.61 24.81
CA LEU A 271 0.03 -2.80 23.95
C LEU A 271 1.38 -3.01 23.26
N THR A 272 2.00 -1.91 22.81
CA THR A 272 3.21 -1.92 21.99
C THR A 272 4.14 -0.77 22.38
N PRO A 273 4.99 -0.98 23.40
CA PRO A 273 5.93 0.06 23.86
C PRO A 273 6.96 0.51 22.80
N ARG A 274 7.11 -0.26 21.71
CA ARG A 274 8.01 0.04 20.59
C ARG A 274 7.32 0.76 19.42
N PHE A 275 6.01 1.04 19.49
CA PHE A 275 5.29 1.74 18.43
C PHE A 275 5.60 3.24 18.47
N TRP A 276 6.71 3.61 17.83
CA TRP A 276 7.33 4.92 17.97
C TRP A 276 6.47 6.05 17.42
N GLN A 277 5.65 5.80 16.40
CA GLN A 277 4.74 6.80 15.82
C GLN A 277 3.76 7.36 16.86
N VAL A 278 3.44 6.58 17.89
CA VAL A 278 2.56 7.04 18.97
C VAL A 278 3.19 8.20 19.77
N TYR A 279 4.52 8.35 19.75
CA TYR A 279 5.16 9.55 20.30
C TYR A 279 4.92 10.77 19.39
N LEU A 280 4.93 10.63 18.05
CA LEU A 280 4.50 11.73 17.16
C LEU A 280 3.07 12.15 17.46
N TYR A 281 2.16 11.18 17.60
CA TYR A 281 0.74 11.43 17.91
C TYR A 281 0.58 12.24 19.20
N LYS A 282 1.32 11.87 20.25
CA LYS A 282 1.33 12.62 21.50
C LYS A 282 1.93 14.01 21.35
N ALA A 283 2.99 14.16 20.56
CA ALA A 283 3.61 15.47 20.30
C ALA A 283 2.60 16.43 19.66
N PHE A 284 1.86 16.00 18.63
CA PHE A 284 0.81 16.80 17.99
C PHE A 284 -0.28 17.23 18.98
N VAL A 285 -0.73 16.32 19.86
CA VAL A 285 -1.72 16.70 20.89
C VAL A 285 -1.12 17.71 21.88
N TYR A 286 0.15 17.55 22.27
CA TYR A 286 0.80 18.51 23.17
C TYR A 286 1.05 19.87 22.53
N GLU A 287 1.23 19.96 21.21
CA GLU A 287 1.28 21.22 20.45
C GLU A 287 -0.05 21.97 20.60
N HIS A 288 -1.19 21.30 20.38
CA HIS A 288 -2.52 21.89 20.58
C HIS A 288 -2.83 22.29 22.03
N LEU A 289 -2.16 21.66 23.01
CA LEU A 289 -2.28 22.00 24.43
C LEU A 289 -1.28 23.08 24.89
N ASP A 290 -0.46 23.62 23.99
CA ASP A 290 0.68 24.50 24.29
C ASP A 290 1.61 23.95 25.40
N ASN A 291 1.77 22.62 25.45
CA ASN A 291 2.61 21.94 26.43
C ASN A 291 4.00 21.70 25.85
N TYR A 292 4.85 22.74 25.90
CA TYR A 292 6.23 22.70 25.38
C TYR A 292 7.03 21.47 25.84
N LEU A 293 6.99 21.14 27.14
CA LEU A 293 7.76 20.00 27.66
C LEU A 293 7.24 18.67 27.09
N GLY A 294 5.92 18.52 26.95
CA GLY A 294 5.31 17.36 26.32
C GLY A 294 5.72 17.23 24.85
N VAL A 295 5.74 18.33 24.10
CA VAL A 295 6.18 18.35 22.70
C VAL A 295 7.64 17.88 22.58
N VAL A 296 8.54 18.53 23.33
CA VAL A 296 9.98 18.23 23.29
C VAL A 296 10.27 16.78 23.70
N GLU A 297 9.68 16.31 24.79
CA GLU A 297 9.90 14.93 25.26
C GLU A 297 9.49 13.92 24.19
N ASN A 298 8.33 14.09 23.57
CA ASN A 298 7.81 13.11 22.62
C ASN A 298 8.57 13.14 21.28
N TYR A 299 8.96 14.30 20.74
CA TYR A 299 9.84 14.33 19.57
C TYR A 299 11.22 13.74 19.86
N GLN A 300 11.80 13.97 21.04
CA GLN A 300 13.05 13.32 21.43
C GLN A 300 12.91 11.78 21.50
N GLN A 301 11.77 11.26 21.96
CA GLN A 301 11.50 9.81 21.93
C GLN A 301 11.46 9.25 20.51
N VAL A 302 10.93 10.01 19.55
CA VAL A 302 10.96 9.66 18.12
C VAL A 302 12.40 9.64 17.63
N LEU A 303 13.15 10.72 17.82
CA LEU A 303 14.53 10.86 17.33
C LEU A 303 15.52 9.88 17.97
N MET A 304 15.25 9.42 19.19
CA MET A 304 16.04 8.36 19.82
C MET A 304 15.92 7.01 19.09
N ARG A 305 14.76 6.75 18.46
CA ARG A 305 14.47 5.50 17.73
C ARG A 305 14.72 5.64 16.23
N HIS A 306 14.36 6.79 15.67
CA HIS A 306 14.51 7.15 14.27
C HIS A 306 15.26 8.48 14.15
N PRO A 307 16.61 8.48 14.25
CA PRO A 307 17.41 9.72 14.21
C PRO A 307 17.35 10.50 12.90
N ASN A 308 16.82 9.88 11.84
CA ASN A 308 16.60 10.46 10.51
C ASN A 308 15.12 10.70 10.22
N ASN A 309 14.25 10.74 11.24
CA ASN A 309 12.86 11.14 11.03
C ASN A 309 12.82 12.65 10.74
N ASP A 310 12.69 12.99 9.46
CA ASP A 310 12.70 14.36 8.94
C ASP A 310 11.61 15.23 9.56
N LEU A 311 10.40 14.68 9.73
CA LEU A 311 9.28 15.37 10.38
C LEU A 311 9.58 15.74 11.85
N ALA A 312 10.08 14.80 12.65
CA ALA A 312 10.41 15.06 14.06
C ALA A 312 11.60 16.01 14.21
N LEU A 313 12.59 15.94 13.30
CA LEU A 313 13.70 16.88 13.25
C LEU A 313 13.18 18.30 12.99
N ASN A 314 12.35 18.45 11.95
CA ASN A 314 11.74 19.72 11.59
C ASN A 314 10.90 20.31 12.73
N ASN A 315 9.94 19.55 13.23
CA ASN A 315 8.98 20.05 14.21
C ASN A 315 9.63 20.37 15.56
N LEU A 316 10.65 19.59 15.98
CA LEU A 316 11.41 19.91 17.18
C LEU A 316 12.29 21.16 17.00
N ALA A 317 12.91 21.32 15.83
CA ALA A 317 13.64 22.54 15.49
C ALA A 317 12.74 23.78 15.55
N TYR A 318 11.58 23.71 14.90
CA TYR A 318 10.59 24.79 14.91
C TYR A 318 10.10 25.10 16.33
N THR A 319 9.83 24.07 17.15
CA THR A 319 9.48 24.22 18.57
C THR A 319 10.56 24.94 19.38
N TYR A 320 11.84 24.66 19.10
CA TYR A 320 12.99 25.35 19.71
C TYR A 320 13.08 26.82 19.26
N PHE A 321 12.86 27.09 17.97
CA PHE A 321 12.86 28.45 17.42
C PHE A 321 11.73 29.31 17.99
N LEU A 322 10.51 28.79 18.09
CA LEU A 322 9.36 29.48 18.68
C LEU A 322 9.56 29.91 20.14
N ARG A 323 10.42 29.18 20.88
CA ARG A 323 10.76 29.50 22.28
C ARG A 323 12.11 30.18 22.42
N GLU A 324 12.80 30.43 21.33
CA GLU A 324 14.17 30.97 21.28
C GLU A 324 15.17 30.21 22.17
N VAL A 325 15.03 28.88 22.23
CA VAL A 325 15.89 27.98 23.03
C VAL A 325 16.60 26.99 22.14
N GLN A 326 17.80 26.54 22.55
CA GLN A 326 18.54 25.50 21.82
C GLN A 326 18.73 25.81 20.31
N ILE A 327 18.80 27.09 19.92
CA ILE A 327 18.82 27.55 18.53
C ILE A 327 19.84 26.81 17.66
N ASN A 328 21.09 26.64 18.14
CA ASN A 328 22.12 25.94 17.37
C ASN A 328 21.75 24.48 17.10
N GLN A 329 21.16 23.80 18.07
CA GLN A 329 20.70 22.42 17.90
C GLN A 329 19.48 22.36 16.98
N GLY A 330 18.55 23.32 17.09
CA GLY A 330 17.43 23.46 16.15
C GLY A 330 17.89 23.65 14.71
N LEU A 331 18.94 24.45 14.48
CA LEU A 331 19.52 24.65 13.16
C LEU A 331 20.09 23.36 12.58
N GLU A 332 20.89 22.61 13.36
CA GLU A 332 21.41 21.30 12.91
C GLU A 332 20.27 20.33 12.55
N MET A 333 19.17 20.34 13.31
CA MET A 333 17.99 19.52 13.05
C MET A 333 17.25 19.96 11.77
N ALA A 334 16.99 21.25 11.60
CA ALA A 334 16.30 21.80 10.44
C ALA A 334 17.11 21.60 9.14
N GLU A 335 18.43 21.82 9.19
CA GLU A 335 19.32 21.56 8.04
C GLU A 335 19.28 20.08 7.65
N ARG A 336 19.31 19.17 8.63
CA ARG A 336 19.22 17.73 8.37
C ARG A 336 17.84 17.32 7.84
N ALA A 337 16.76 17.91 8.34
CA ALA A 337 15.41 17.67 7.84
C ALA A 337 15.30 18.04 6.35
N VAL A 338 15.78 19.22 5.97
CA VAL A 338 15.80 19.69 4.57
C VAL A 338 16.68 18.81 3.68
N GLN A 339 17.82 18.31 4.19
CA GLN A 339 18.68 17.37 3.46
C GLN A 339 18.02 16.01 3.22
N LEU A 340 17.28 15.51 4.21
CA LEU A 340 16.55 14.25 4.11
C LEU A 340 15.34 14.39 3.17
N ASN A 341 14.66 15.53 3.23
CA ASN A 341 13.44 15.77 2.48
C ASN A 341 13.24 17.28 2.26
N ARG A 342 13.37 17.74 1.02
CA ARG A 342 13.25 19.17 0.70
C ARG A 342 11.80 19.52 0.40
N LYS A 343 11.09 20.08 1.39
CA LYS A 343 9.67 20.50 1.31
C LYS A 343 9.50 21.94 1.78
N ALA A 344 8.48 22.64 1.28
CA ALA A 344 8.19 24.03 1.62
C ALA A 344 8.18 24.30 3.14
N ILE A 345 7.47 23.49 3.93
CA ILE A 345 7.39 23.62 5.40
C ILE A 345 8.78 23.52 6.08
N TYR A 346 9.68 22.70 5.53
CA TYR A 346 11.01 22.50 6.12
C TYR A 346 11.97 23.62 5.72
N LEU A 347 11.83 24.12 4.48
CA LEU A 347 12.51 25.33 4.02
C LEU A 347 12.09 26.54 4.85
N ASP A 348 10.80 26.65 5.18
CA ASP A 348 10.28 27.68 6.08
C ASP A 348 10.92 27.62 7.47
N THR A 349 10.88 26.45 8.10
CA THR A 349 11.48 26.23 9.41
C THR A 349 12.97 26.59 9.43
N LEU A 350 13.73 26.16 8.40
CA LEU A 350 15.15 26.49 8.30
C LEU A 350 15.38 27.98 8.01
N GLY A 351 14.56 28.59 7.16
CA GLY A 351 14.58 30.01 6.88
C GLY A 351 14.35 30.86 8.13
N PHE A 352 13.34 30.51 8.92
CA PHE A 352 13.09 31.15 10.22
C PHE A 352 14.26 30.93 11.19
N GLY A 353 14.85 29.73 11.23
CA GLY A 353 16.07 29.47 12.00
C GLY A 353 17.24 30.37 11.58
N TYR A 354 17.46 30.55 10.27
CA TYR A 354 18.51 31.41 9.73
C TYR A 354 18.27 32.89 10.05
N TYR A 355 17.01 33.34 10.04
CA TYR A 355 16.64 34.66 10.53
C TYR A 355 17.07 34.87 12.00
N LEU A 356 16.79 33.91 12.89
CA LEU A 356 17.12 34.01 14.32
C LEU A 356 18.63 34.14 14.61
N VAL A 357 19.49 33.68 13.70
CA VAL A 357 20.96 33.79 13.82
C VAL A 357 21.58 34.87 12.93
N GLY A 358 20.77 35.70 12.28
CA GLY A 358 21.23 36.81 11.46
C GLY A 358 21.72 36.44 10.05
N ARG A 359 21.43 35.22 9.58
CA ARG A 359 21.72 34.75 8.21
C ARG A 359 20.59 35.15 7.26
N TYR A 360 20.31 36.45 7.16
CA TYR A 360 19.09 36.96 6.53
C TYR A 360 19.00 36.70 5.02
N GLU A 361 20.09 36.83 4.27
CA GLU A 361 20.11 36.57 2.84
C GLU A 361 19.79 35.10 2.53
N GLU A 362 20.35 34.18 3.30
CA GLU A 362 20.11 32.73 3.17
C GLU A 362 18.68 32.38 3.58
N ALA A 363 18.16 33.01 4.64
CA ALA A 363 16.77 32.88 5.05
C ALA A 363 15.81 33.30 3.93
N ARG A 364 16.08 34.44 3.27
CA ARG A 364 15.27 34.95 2.16
C ARG A 364 15.23 33.98 1.00
N GLU A 365 16.37 33.41 0.61
CA GLU A 365 16.44 32.44 -0.49
C GLU A 365 15.59 31.19 -0.20
N LEU A 366 15.69 30.64 1.02
CA LEU A 366 14.90 29.48 1.42
C LEU A 366 13.40 29.76 1.49
N LEU A 367 13.01 30.92 2.03
CA LEU A 367 11.60 31.30 2.17
C LEU A 367 10.94 31.61 0.82
N LEU A 368 11.68 32.20 -0.13
CA LEU A 368 11.19 32.37 -1.49
C LEU A 368 11.00 31.03 -2.20
N GLU A 369 11.95 30.10 -2.04
CA GLU A 369 11.80 28.74 -2.57
C GLU A 369 10.63 27.99 -1.92
N ALA A 370 10.39 28.19 -0.62
CA ALA A 370 9.23 27.61 0.07
C ALA A 370 7.88 28.09 -0.53
N LEU A 371 7.84 29.31 -1.08
CA LEU A 371 6.66 29.88 -1.74
C LEU A 371 6.47 29.44 -3.20
N ASP A 372 7.38 28.66 -3.78
CA ASP A 372 7.21 28.13 -5.14
C ASP A 372 6.11 27.04 -5.20
N ASP A 373 6.01 26.20 -4.16
CA ASP A 373 4.99 25.15 -4.03
C ASP A 373 4.57 24.93 -2.54
N PRO A 374 3.91 25.92 -1.93
CA PRO A 374 3.53 25.84 -0.52
C PRO A 374 2.23 25.05 -0.31
N PRO A 375 2.07 24.37 0.84
CA PRO A 375 0.75 23.90 1.26
C PRO A 375 -0.16 25.11 1.53
N GLU A 376 -1.45 25.00 1.17
CA GLU A 376 -2.42 26.10 1.29
C GLU A 376 -2.48 26.68 2.72
N GLU A 377 -2.42 25.82 3.73
CA GLU A 377 -2.45 26.21 5.14
C GLU A 377 -1.17 26.89 5.64
N GLY A 378 -0.04 26.73 4.93
CA GLY A 378 1.27 27.25 5.33
C GLY A 378 1.66 28.59 4.72
N VAL A 379 0.96 29.04 3.67
CA VAL A 379 1.34 30.25 2.91
C VAL A 379 1.49 31.48 3.81
N GLU A 380 0.51 31.75 4.67
CA GLU A 380 0.51 32.94 5.53
C GLU A 380 1.69 32.95 6.50
N GLU A 381 2.09 31.78 7.00
CA GLU A 381 3.21 31.66 7.91
C GLU A 381 4.56 31.89 7.22
N ILE A 382 4.73 31.31 6.03
CA ILE A 382 5.94 31.51 5.21
C ILE A 382 6.07 33.00 4.83
N GLU A 383 4.98 33.64 4.41
CA GLU A 383 4.96 35.08 4.11
C GLU A 383 5.33 35.93 5.33
N ARG A 384 4.86 35.55 6.52
CA ARG A 384 5.20 36.23 7.77
C ARG A 384 6.69 36.12 8.10
N HIS A 385 7.27 34.93 7.99
CA HIS A 385 8.71 34.74 8.18
C HIS A 385 9.52 35.52 7.13
N LEU A 386 9.08 35.53 5.87
CA LEU A 386 9.72 36.30 4.81
C LEU A 386 9.67 37.79 5.09
N GLN A 387 8.54 38.31 5.58
CA GLN A 387 8.41 39.71 5.97
C GLN A 387 9.41 40.09 7.06
N LEU A 388 9.57 39.27 8.10
CA LEU A 388 10.58 39.49 9.15
C LEU A 388 12.00 39.61 8.56
N VAL A 389 12.33 38.74 7.60
CA VAL A 389 13.62 38.75 6.91
C VAL A 389 13.79 40.01 6.04
N LEU A 390 12.76 40.40 5.29
CA LEU A 390 12.80 41.61 4.45
C LEU A 390 12.96 42.88 5.30
N GLU A 391 12.25 42.97 6.44
CA GLU A 391 12.41 44.06 7.39
C GLU A 391 13.85 44.12 7.95
N ALA A 392 14.43 42.98 8.33
CA ALA A 392 15.81 42.91 8.82
C ALA A 392 16.85 43.30 7.74
N LEU A 393 16.55 43.06 6.46
CA LEU A 393 17.38 43.47 5.32
C LEU A 393 17.17 44.93 4.90
N GLY A 394 16.22 45.67 5.51
CA GLY A 394 15.85 47.02 5.08
C GLY A 394 15.11 47.05 3.74
N GLN A 395 14.45 45.94 3.38
CA GLN A 395 13.67 45.72 2.16
C GLN A 395 12.16 45.63 2.44
N GLY A 396 11.72 45.86 3.67
CA GLY A 396 10.30 45.94 4.01
C GLY A 396 9.64 47.17 3.37
N GLU A 397 8.41 47.00 2.86
CA GLU A 397 7.58 48.09 2.31
C GLU A 397 7.03 49.04 3.38
#